data_AF-M9RBA1-F1
#
_entry.id   AF-M9RBA1-F1
#
_cell.length_a   1.000
_cell.length_b   1.000
_cell.length_c   1.000
_cell.angle_alpha   90.00
_cell.angle_beta   90.00
_cell.angle_gamma   90.00
#
_symmetry.space_group_name_H-M   'P 1'
#
loop_
_entity.id
_entity.type
_entity.pdbx_description
1 polymer ?
#
loop_
_entity_poly.entity_id
_entity_poly.type
_entity_poly.pdbx_seq_one_letter_code
_entity_poly.pdbx_strand_id
1 'polypeptide(L)' 'MRPQDDMIVGPDTLVHIRDWRAKALFGADVATVKAKRLIDDEVVSQVDAKTLSIYELIFERQHIVYADGLEVASTAG' A
#
# COMPACT_ATOMS: atom_id res chain seq x y z
N MET A 1 9.53 -9.17 1.96
CA MET A 1 9.34 -8.84 3.40
C MET A 1 7.84 -8.91 3.68
N ARG A 2 7.39 -9.53 4.77
CA ARG A 2 5.98 -9.52 5.20
C ARG A 2 5.84 -8.43 6.27
N PRO A 3 4.76 -7.63 6.29
CA PRO A 3 4.47 -6.75 7.43
C PRO A 3 4.54 -7.55 8.73
N GLN A 4 5.10 -6.96 9.78
CA GLN A 4 5.23 -7.65 11.08
C GLN A 4 3.88 -7.73 11.80
N ASP A 5 3.01 -6.74 11.54
CA ASP A 5 1.68 -6.61 12.09
C ASP A 5 0.68 -6.17 10.99
N ASP A 6 -0.61 -6.39 11.23
CA ASP A 6 -1.67 -5.89 10.35
C ASP A 6 -1.73 -4.36 10.42
N MET A 7 -1.87 -3.71 9.25
CA MET A 7 -1.96 -2.25 9.15
C MET A 7 -3.27 -1.82 8.50
N ILE A 8 -4.00 -0.92 9.15
CA ILE A 8 -5.18 -0.26 8.57
C ILE A 8 -4.71 0.94 7.76
N VAL A 9 -5.08 0.98 6.48
CA VAL A 9 -4.75 2.08 5.57
C VAL A 9 -6.01 2.69 4.96
N GLY A 10 -5.89 3.92 4.47
CA GLY A 10 -6.94 4.52 3.65
C GLY A 10 -7.10 3.77 2.33
N PRO A 11 -8.30 3.73 1.74
CA PRO A 11 -8.56 2.97 0.51
C PRO A 11 -7.75 3.47 -0.69
N ASP A 12 -7.33 4.73 -0.67
CA ASP A 12 -6.52 5.36 -1.71
C ASP A 12 -5.02 5.41 -1.37
N THR A 13 -4.58 4.89 -0.22
CA THR A 13 -3.15 4.74 0.09
C THR A 13 -2.48 3.92 -1.01
N LEU A 14 -1.40 4.45 -1.58
CA LEU A 14 -0.64 3.81 -2.64
C LEU A 14 0.33 2.80 -2.05
N VAL A 15 0.04 1.51 -2.25
CA VAL A 15 0.88 0.40 -1.82
C VAL A 15 1.85 0.05 -2.94
N HIS A 16 3.13 -0.10 -2.59
CA HIS A 16 4.17 -0.52 -3.51
C HIS A 16 4.33 -2.03 -3.47
N ILE A 17 4.18 -2.68 -4.62
CA ILE A 17 4.30 -4.13 -4.78
C ILE A 17 5.43 -4.41 -5.77
N ARG A 18 6.24 -5.41 -5.45
CA ARG A 18 7.44 -5.78 -6.20
C ARG A 18 7.64 -7.29 -6.25
N ASP A 19 8.62 -7.72 -7.04
CA ASP A 19 9.07 -9.10 -7.17
C ASP A 19 7.94 -10.03 -7.66
N TRP A 20 7.90 -11.27 -7.16
CA TRP A 20 6.94 -12.29 -7.60
C TRP A 20 5.48 -11.86 -7.41
N ARG A 21 5.19 -11.04 -6.39
CA ARG A 21 3.82 -10.58 -6.09
C ARG A 21 3.34 -9.59 -7.15
N ALA A 22 4.20 -8.66 -7.59
CA ALA A 22 3.84 -7.74 -8.68
C ALA A 22 3.65 -8.47 -10.00
N LYS A 23 4.47 -9.49 -10.27
CA LYS A 23 4.34 -10.32 -11.48
C LYS A 23 3.02 -11.08 -11.49
N ALA A 24 2.67 -11.73 -10.39
CA ALA A 24 1.44 -12.50 -10.27
C ALA A 24 0.18 -11.62 -10.38
N LEU A 25 0.19 -10.43 -9.77
CA LEU A 25 -1.00 -9.56 -9.71
C LEU A 25 -1.14 -8.62 -10.91
N PHE A 26 -0.02 -8.17 -11.50
CA PHE A 26 -0.02 -7.10 -12.50
C PHE A 26 0.82 -7.38 -13.74
N GLY A 27 1.50 -8.54 -13.83
CA GLY A 27 2.39 -8.84 -14.95
C GLY A 27 3.60 -7.92 -15.06
N ALA A 28 3.97 -7.23 -13.98
CA ALA A 28 5.05 -6.25 -13.93
C ALA A 28 6.07 -6.60 -12.85
N ASP A 29 7.33 -6.14 -12.99
CA ASP A 29 8.34 -6.30 -11.93
C ASP A 29 8.00 -5.50 -10.67
N VAL A 30 7.31 -4.37 -10.85
CA VAL A 30 6.89 -3.43 -9.81
C VAL A 30 5.55 -2.81 -10.18
N ALA A 31 4.69 -2.58 -9.19
CA ALA A 31 3.43 -1.85 -9.33
C ALA A 31 3.16 -1.00 -8.09
N THR A 32 2.71 0.23 -8.29
CA THR A 32 2.20 1.09 -7.22
C THR A 32 0.70 1.23 -7.41
N VAL A 33 -0.09 0.75 -6.43
CA VAL A 33 -1.55 0.61 -6.59
C VAL A 33 -2.29 1.02 -5.33
N LYS A 34 -3.51 1.54 -5.50
CA LYS A 34 -4.38 1.88 -4.38
C LYS A 34 -4.75 0.63 -3.58
N ALA A 35 -4.70 0.72 -2.25
CA ALA A 35 -4.99 -0.39 -1.33
C ALA A 35 -6.32 -1.10 -1.65
N LYS A 36 -7.38 -0.35 -1.99
CA LYS A 36 -8.69 -0.93 -2.36
C LYS A 36 -8.68 -1.88 -3.57
N ARG A 37 -7.66 -1.81 -4.43
CA ARG A 37 -7.51 -2.71 -5.59
C ARG A 37 -6.82 -4.03 -5.25
N LEU A 38 -6.35 -4.16 -4.00
CA LEU A 38 -5.63 -5.33 -3.51
C LEU A 38 -6.51 -6.25 -2.66
N ILE A 39 -7.77 -5.87 -2.42
CA ILE A 39 -8.70 -6.66 -1.60
C ILE A 39 -8.87 -8.05 -2.24
N ASP A 40 -8.49 -9.07 -1.50
CA ASP A 40 -8.57 -10.49 -1.88
C ASP A 40 -9.29 -11.34 -0.82
N ASP A 41 -9.77 -10.71 0.26
CA ASP A 41 -10.44 -11.32 1.42
C ASP A 41 -9.61 -12.38 2.19
N GLU A 42 -8.36 -12.63 1.80
CA GLU A 42 -7.45 -13.57 2.47
C GLU A 42 -6.35 -12.85 3.25
N VAL A 43 -5.70 -11.86 2.61
CA VAL A 43 -4.55 -11.13 3.16
C VAL A 43 -4.85 -9.63 3.23
N VAL A 44 -5.68 -9.12 2.33
CA VAL A 44 -6.17 -7.75 2.33
C VAL A 44 -7.68 -7.79 2.34
N SER A 45 -8.26 -7.32 3.45
CA SER A 45 -9.71 -7.29 3.64
C SER A 45 -10.17 -5.86 3.94
N GLN A 46 -11.43 -5.60 3.62
CA GLN A 46 -12.09 -4.39 4.07
C GLN A 46 -12.53 -4.56 5.53
N VAL A 47 -12.32 -3.54 6.34
CA VAL A 47 -12.83 -3.48 7.71
C VAL A 47 -14.09 -2.60 7.78
N ASP A 48 -14.83 -2.71 8.88
CA ASP A 48 -15.97 -1.83 9.15
C ASP A 48 -15.59 -0.35 9.06
N ALA A 49 -16.55 0.47 8.64
CA ALA A 49 -16.34 1.90 8.47
C ALA A 49 -15.83 2.53 9.78
N LYS A 50 -14.69 3.23 9.68
CA LYS A 50 -14.01 3.84 10.82
C LYS A 50 -13.48 5.22 10.47
N THR A 51 -13.51 6.13 11.43
CA THR A 51 -12.83 7.42 11.33
C THR A 51 -11.32 7.22 11.44
N LEU A 52 -10.58 7.66 10.42
CA LEU A 52 -9.12 7.58 10.37
C LEU A 52 -8.53 8.96 10.09
N SER A 53 -7.48 9.33 10.83
CA SER A 53 -6.61 10.45 10.47
C SER A 53 -5.54 9.94 9.52
N ILE A 54 -5.57 10.39 8.27
CA ILE A 54 -4.58 10.04 7.25
C ILE A 54 -3.58 11.18 7.13
N TYR A 55 -2.30 10.85 7.21
CA TYR A 55 -1.21 11.79 6.98
C TYR A 55 -0.55 11.46 5.64
N GLU A 56 -0.41 12.47 4.78
CA GLU A 56 0.25 12.34 3.49
C GLU A 56 1.63 12.98 3.56
N LEU A 57 2.65 12.20 3.22
CA LEU A 57 4.02 12.69 3.15
C LEU A 57 4.30 13.22 1.74
N ILE A 58 4.62 14.50 1.65
CA ILE A 58 4.92 15.19 0.39
C ILE A 58 6.41 15.47 0.33
N PHE A 59 7.04 15.06 -0.77
CA PHE A 59 8.45 15.29 -1.05
C PHE A 59 8.61 15.83 -2.48
N GLU A 60 9.80 16.33 -2.83
CA GLU A 60 10.10 16.80 -4.19
C GLU A 60 10.00 15.69 -5.27
N ARG A 61 10.10 14.43 -4.85
CA ARG A 61 9.92 13.25 -5.70
C ARG A 61 9.19 12.17 -4.92
N GLN A 62 8.61 11.22 -5.62
CA GLN A 62 7.98 10.07 -4.98
C GLN A 62 9.04 9.17 -4.33
N HIS A 63 8.81 8.81 -3.08
CA HIS A 63 9.64 7.89 -2.30
C HIS A 63 8.82 6.71 -1.83
N ILE A 64 9.49 5.59 -1.57
CA ILE A 64 8.89 4.44 -0.88
C ILE A 64 9.18 4.59 0.62
N VAL A 65 8.12 4.59 1.40
CA VAL A 65 8.16 4.69 2.86
C VAL A 65 7.74 3.35 3.45
N TYR A 66 8.45 2.93 4.49
CA TYR A 66 8.08 1.74 5.25
C TYR A 66 7.23 2.16 6.45
N ALA A 67 5.99 1.69 6.51
CA ALA A 67 5.06 1.89 7.62
C ALA A 67 4.58 0.53 8.11
N ASP A 68 4.88 0.17 9.37
CA ASP A 68 4.60 -1.15 9.97
C ASP A 68 5.03 -2.35 9.08
N GLY A 69 6.11 -2.16 8.30
CA GLY A 69 6.65 -3.15 7.38
C GLY A 69 5.93 -3.23 6.02
N LEU A 70 4.91 -2.42 5.78
CA LEU A 70 4.32 -2.21 4.45
C LEU A 70 5.06 -1.10 3.69
N GLU A 71 5.38 -1.35 2.42
CA GLU A 71 5.92 -0.36 1.51
C GLU A 71 4.77 0.47 0.91
N VAL A 72 4.75 1.77 1.20
CA VAL A 72 3.77 2.73 0.66
C VAL A 72 4.48 3.84 -0.08
N ALA A 73 3.86 4.34 -1.14
CA ALA A 73 4.41 5.41 -1.93
C ALA A 73 3.97 6.78 -1.39
N SER A 74 4.93 7.69 -1.25
CA SER A 74 4.67 9.09 -0.90
C SER A 74 4.07 9.86 -2.08
N THR A 75 3.67 11.09 -1.83
CA THR A 75 3.27 12.03 -2.88
C THR A 75 4.44 12.90 -3.30
N ALA A 76 4.50 13.21 -4.59
CA ALA A 76 5.40 14.20 -5.15
C ALA A 76 4.63 15.52 -5.33
N GLY A 77 5.21 16.64 -4.87
CA GLY A 77 4.60 17.96 -4.92
C GLY A 77 5.57 19.05 -5.35
#